data_AF-A0A3M0K0J5-F1
#
_entry.id   AF-A0A3M0K0J5-F1
#
_cell.length_a   1.000
_cell.length_b   1.000
_cell.length_c   1.000
_cell.angle_alpha   90.00
_cell.angle_beta   90.00
_cell.angle_gamma   90.00
#
_symmetry.space_group_name_H-M   'P 1'
#
loop_
_entity.id
_entity.type
_entity.pdbx_description
1 polymer ?
#
loop_
_entity_poly.entity_id
_entity_poly.type
_entity_poly.pdbx_seq_one_letter_code
_entity_poly.pdbx_strand_id
1 'polypeptide(L)'
;MKGDAGETNGLDLALEDQKFRVMIEMELVLASGELGFLPICLGKVLQPIFVASSGLIGLIPVDQHLALKALELGCWRTYVGSHKSRIEWVHSLLRICAIISVISVCMNTPKTFEHYPPLQYVTFALDTLLMFLYTAEMIAKMHIRGIVKSKEIKEIKTDYHEEKKFEVACSMLLVGSYACGPGKGDSSYVKDRWCVFDGFMVFCLWVSLVLQVFEIAEIVDQMSPWGMLRIPRPLIMIRAFRIYFRFELPRTRITNILKRSGEQIWSVSIFLLFFLLLYGILGVQMFGTFTYHCVTDDTQPGNVTWNNLAIPDTHCSRELEEGYQCPPGFKCMDLEDLGLSRQELGYSGFNEIGLSYW
;
A
#
# COMPACT_ATOMS: atom_id res chain seq x y z
N MET A 1 -34.18 -42.07 -13.71
CA MET A 1 -35.19 -41.15 -13.12
C MET A 1 -34.76 -39.72 -13.42
N LYS A 2 -35.74 -38.88 -13.74
CA LYS A 2 -35.70 -37.50 -14.29
C LYS A 2 -34.69 -36.51 -13.68
N GLY A 3 -34.18 -35.62 -14.56
CA GLY A 3 -33.88 -34.17 -14.36
C GLY A 3 -32.71 -33.83 -13.42
N ASP A 4 -31.81 -32.89 -13.68
CA ASP A 4 -31.84 -31.72 -14.56
C ASP A 4 -30.46 -31.46 -15.16
N ALA A 5 -30.47 -31.08 -16.44
CA ALA A 5 -29.38 -30.44 -17.15
C ALA A 5 -29.68 -28.94 -17.15
N GLY A 6 -28.72 -28.10 -16.75
CA GLY A 6 -28.83 -26.66 -16.91
C GLY A 6 -27.84 -25.87 -16.07
N GLU A 7 -27.14 -24.95 -16.73
CA GLU A 7 -26.58 -23.72 -16.16
C GLU A 7 -25.11 -23.73 -15.71
N THR A 8 -24.19 -24.01 -16.65
CA THR A 8 -22.75 -23.71 -16.50
C THR A 8 -22.18 -22.75 -17.56
N ASN A 9 -23.00 -22.10 -18.38
CA ASN A 9 -22.50 -21.30 -19.52
C ASN A 9 -22.60 -19.76 -19.34
N GLY A 10 -22.96 -19.27 -18.14
CA GLY A 10 -23.16 -17.83 -17.88
C GLY A 10 -21.97 -17.10 -17.24
N LEU A 11 -21.05 -17.81 -16.58
CA LEU A 11 -19.94 -17.19 -15.82
C LEU A 11 -18.70 -16.90 -16.67
N ASP A 12 -18.44 -17.67 -17.72
CA ASP A 12 -17.27 -17.45 -18.58
C ASP A 12 -17.45 -16.27 -19.54
N LEU A 13 -18.68 -15.96 -19.99
CA LEU A 13 -18.92 -14.77 -20.81
C LEU A 13 -18.81 -13.43 -20.03
N ALA A 14 -19.06 -13.44 -18.72
CA ALA A 14 -18.97 -12.23 -17.89
C ALA A 14 -17.52 -11.86 -17.54
N LEU A 15 -16.61 -12.84 -17.54
CA LEU A 15 -15.18 -12.64 -17.26
C LEU A 15 -14.42 -12.07 -18.49
N GLU A 16 -14.82 -12.49 -19.70
CA GLU A 16 -14.24 -12.03 -20.96
C GLU A 16 -14.67 -10.58 -21.29
N ASP A 17 -15.93 -10.21 -21.04
CA ASP A 17 -16.48 -8.86 -21.29
C ASP A 17 -15.93 -7.79 -20.31
N GLN A 18 -15.56 -8.20 -19.08
CA GLN A 18 -14.90 -7.30 -18.11
C GLN A 18 -13.43 -7.01 -18.45
N LYS A 19 -12.70 -7.96 -19.06
CA LYS A 19 -11.31 -7.73 -19.51
C LYS A 19 -11.25 -6.70 -20.64
N PHE A 20 -12.21 -6.71 -21.56
CA PHE A 20 -12.23 -5.80 -22.70
C PHE A 20 -12.59 -4.36 -22.30
N ARG A 21 -13.45 -4.18 -21.29
CA ARG A 21 -13.87 -2.86 -20.79
C ARG A 21 -12.80 -2.15 -19.94
N VAL A 22 -11.89 -2.90 -19.30
CA VAL A 22 -10.76 -2.34 -18.53
C VAL A 22 -9.62 -1.87 -19.44
N MET A 23 -9.44 -2.49 -20.60
CA MET A 23 -8.38 -2.10 -21.54
C MET A 23 -8.71 -0.81 -22.31
N ILE A 24 -10.00 -0.57 -22.63
CA ILE A 24 -10.45 0.66 -23.33
C ILE A 24 -10.45 1.89 -22.40
N GLU A 25 -10.76 1.75 -21.11
CA GLU A 25 -10.72 2.87 -20.15
C GLU A 25 -9.29 3.31 -19.80
N MET A 26 -8.29 2.44 -19.96
CA MET A 26 -6.89 2.79 -19.70
C MET A 26 -6.22 3.53 -20.85
N GLU A 27 -6.63 3.29 -22.12
CA GLU A 27 -6.16 4.08 -23.26
C GLU A 27 -6.80 5.48 -23.32
N LEU A 28 -8.03 5.67 -22.82
CA LEU A 28 -8.71 6.96 -22.87
C LEU A 28 -8.10 8.01 -21.90
N VAL A 29 -7.48 7.56 -20.81
CA VAL A 29 -6.83 8.43 -19.80
C VAL A 29 -5.46 8.93 -20.29
N LEU A 30 -4.83 8.25 -21.25
CA LEU A 30 -3.55 8.70 -21.83
C LEU A 30 -3.71 9.65 -23.03
N ALA A 31 -4.91 9.77 -23.61
CA ALA A 31 -5.17 10.61 -24.80
C ALA A 31 -5.77 12.00 -24.50
N SER A 32 -6.19 12.29 -23.26
CA SER A 32 -6.79 13.57 -22.89
C SER A 32 -5.77 14.49 -22.22
N GLY A 33 -4.95 15.13 -23.04
CA GLY A 33 -4.11 16.25 -22.61
C GLY A 33 -4.97 17.44 -22.16
N GLU A 34 -5.16 17.59 -20.84
CA GLU A 34 -5.65 18.82 -20.22
C GLU A 34 -4.70 19.32 -19.12
N LEU A 35 -3.48 19.66 -19.53
CA LEU A 35 -2.63 20.63 -18.83
C LEU A 35 -3.14 22.05 -19.16
N GLY A 36 -4.21 22.50 -18.50
CA GLY A 36 -4.87 23.76 -18.87
C GLY A 36 -5.46 24.61 -17.73
N PHE A 37 -5.30 24.22 -16.45
CA PHE A 37 -6.01 24.92 -15.35
C PHE A 37 -5.12 25.41 -14.20
N LEU A 38 -3.80 25.41 -14.38
CA LEU A 38 -2.87 25.85 -13.34
C LEU A 38 -2.63 27.38 -13.19
N PRO A 39 -3.07 28.31 -14.09
CA PRO A 39 -2.84 29.75 -13.85
C PRO A 39 -4.06 30.56 -13.35
N ILE A 40 -5.25 29.98 -13.19
CA ILE A 40 -6.47 30.78 -12.89
C ILE A 40 -6.60 31.13 -11.39
N CYS A 41 -5.90 30.42 -10.49
CA CYS A 41 -6.00 30.66 -9.05
C CYS A 41 -5.13 31.81 -8.52
N LEU A 42 -4.14 32.32 -9.26
CA LEU A 42 -3.30 33.43 -8.78
C LEU A 42 -3.95 34.82 -8.97
N GLY A 43 -4.87 34.97 -9.93
CA GLY A 43 -5.47 36.27 -10.27
C GLY A 43 -6.60 36.74 -9.35
N LYS A 44 -7.18 35.87 -8.52
CA LYS A 44 -8.32 36.20 -7.65
C LYS A 44 -7.95 36.66 -6.24
N VAL A 45 -6.66 36.72 -5.91
CA VAL A 45 -6.16 37.05 -4.57
C VAL A 45 -6.02 38.58 -4.34
N LEU A 46 -6.12 39.41 -5.38
CA LEU A 46 -5.82 40.87 -5.27
C LEU A 46 -6.95 41.84 -5.63
N GLN A 47 -8.22 41.42 -5.65
CA GLN A 47 -9.31 42.23 -6.23
C GLN A 47 -10.46 42.74 -5.33
N PRO A 48 -10.36 42.91 -3.99
CA PRO A 48 -11.37 43.66 -3.25
C PRO A 48 -10.80 44.93 -2.60
N ILE A 49 -10.49 45.97 -3.41
CA ILE A 49 -10.33 47.37 -2.92
C ILE A 49 -11.22 48.35 -3.71
N PHE A 50 -11.85 47.94 -4.80
CA PHE A 50 -12.72 48.81 -5.59
C PHE A 50 -14.12 48.22 -5.69
N VAL A 51 -15.13 49.07 -5.85
CA VAL A 51 -16.58 48.78 -5.89
C VAL A 51 -17.27 48.87 -4.52
N ALA A 52 -17.02 49.97 -3.81
CA ALA A 52 -17.99 50.60 -2.94
C ALA A 52 -18.37 51.96 -3.55
N SER A 53 -19.14 51.96 -4.64
CA SER A 53 -19.82 53.17 -5.13
C SER A 53 -20.87 52.81 -6.17
N SER A 54 -22.01 53.50 -6.08
CA SER A 54 -23.15 53.58 -7.00
C SER A 54 -24.27 52.54 -6.82
N GLY A 55 -25.34 52.98 -6.16
CA GLY A 55 -26.68 52.42 -6.33
C GLY A 55 -27.35 52.92 -7.61
N LEU A 56 -28.42 52.25 -8.04
CA LEU A 56 -29.80 52.77 -8.16
C LEU A 56 -30.67 51.74 -8.95
N ILE A 57 -32.00 51.86 -8.76
CA ILE A 57 -33.14 51.31 -9.54
C ILE A 57 -33.57 49.91 -9.08
N GLY A 58 -34.84 49.59 -8.79
CA GLY A 58 -36.14 50.23 -9.06
C GLY A 58 -37.18 49.12 -9.27
N LEU A 59 -38.42 49.36 -8.83
CA LEU A 59 -39.52 48.41 -8.58
C LEU A 59 -40.08 47.61 -9.79
N ILE A 60 -40.45 46.34 -9.56
CA ILE A 60 -41.52 45.59 -10.28
C ILE A 60 -42.28 44.70 -9.26
N PRO A 61 -43.63 44.71 -9.21
CA PRO A 61 -44.39 43.93 -8.23
C PRO A 61 -45.11 42.69 -8.83
N VAL A 62 -45.37 41.72 -7.94
CA VAL A 62 -46.33 40.58 -8.00
C VAL A 62 -46.17 39.52 -9.11
N ASP A 63 -45.43 38.45 -8.81
CA ASP A 63 -45.97 37.08 -8.56
C ASP A 63 -44.80 36.12 -8.20
N GLN A 64 -44.22 36.29 -7.01
CA GLN A 64 -42.97 35.62 -6.63
C GLN A 64 -43.15 34.32 -5.84
N HIS A 65 -44.36 33.96 -5.41
CA HIS A 65 -44.49 32.90 -4.41
C HIS A 65 -44.47 31.47 -4.97
N LEU A 66 -44.80 31.28 -6.25
CA LEU A 66 -44.78 29.98 -6.94
C LEU A 66 -43.49 29.77 -7.75
N ALA A 67 -42.95 30.84 -8.34
CA ALA A 67 -41.67 30.81 -9.05
C ALA A 67 -40.47 30.63 -8.11
N LEU A 68 -40.45 31.22 -6.91
CA LEU A 68 -39.38 30.97 -5.93
C LEU A 68 -39.35 29.51 -5.48
N LYS A 69 -40.50 28.85 -5.26
CA LYS A 69 -40.54 27.43 -4.85
C LYS A 69 -40.07 26.50 -5.97
N ALA A 70 -40.38 26.80 -7.23
CA ALA A 70 -39.90 26.04 -8.38
C ALA A 70 -38.39 26.27 -8.65
N LEU A 71 -37.89 27.49 -8.45
CA LEU A 71 -36.46 27.81 -8.54
C LEU A 71 -35.68 27.21 -7.36
N GLU A 72 -36.24 27.19 -6.15
CA GLU A 72 -35.62 26.54 -4.98
C GLU A 72 -35.57 25.02 -5.16
N LEU A 73 -36.64 24.35 -5.60
CA LEU A 73 -36.64 22.90 -5.85
C LEU A 73 -35.75 22.51 -7.05
N GLY A 74 -35.72 23.33 -8.12
CA GLY A 74 -34.85 23.14 -9.28
C GLY A 74 -33.37 23.43 -8.98
N CYS A 75 -33.09 24.47 -8.19
CA CYS A 75 -31.74 24.78 -7.71
C CYS A 75 -31.27 23.72 -6.72
N TRP A 76 -32.13 23.21 -5.83
CA TRP A 76 -31.77 22.11 -4.92
C TRP A 76 -31.46 20.82 -5.68
N ARG A 77 -32.23 20.46 -6.72
CA ARG A 77 -31.97 19.26 -7.53
C ARG A 77 -30.67 19.37 -8.33
N THR A 78 -30.34 20.56 -8.83
CA THR A 78 -29.07 20.85 -9.54
C THR A 78 -27.88 20.97 -8.58
N TYR A 79 -28.08 21.54 -7.39
CA TYR A 79 -27.06 21.68 -6.32
C TYR A 79 -26.74 20.33 -5.68
N VAL A 80 -27.75 19.48 -5.45
CA VAL A 80 -27.59 18.10 -4.98
C VAL A 80 -26.94 17.21 -6.04
N GLY A 81 -27.26 17.41 -7.33
CA GLY A 81 -26.58 16.77 -8.46
C GLY A 81 -25.09 17.14 -8.56
N SER A 82 -24.76 18.44 -8.38
CA SER A 82 -23.38 18.95 -8.32
C SER A 82 -22.62 18.50 -7.05
N HIS A 83 -23.32 18.29 -5.94
CA HIS A 83 -22.72 17.85 -4.68
C HIS A 83 -22.34 16.36 -4.70
N LYS A 84 -23.14 15.50 -5.35
CA LYS A 84 -22.84 14.07 -5.50
C LYS A 84 -21.60 13.83 -6.38
N SER A 85 -21.51 14.51 -7.53
CA SER A 85 -20.34 14.41 -8.39
C SER A 85 -19.07 14.90 -7.69
N ARG A 86 -19.11 16.03 -6.97
CA ARG A 86 -17.97 16.58 -6.22
C ARG A 86 -17.35 15.60 -5.19
N ILE A 87 -18.17 14.81 -4.52
CA ILE A 87 -17.71 13.81 -3.54
C ILE A 87 -17.05 12.60 -4.23
N GLU A 88 -17.56 12.21 -5.41
CA GLU A 88 -17.00 11.12 -6.20
C GLU A 88 -15.60 11.46 -6.74
N TRP A 89 -15.38 12.72 -7.16
CA TRP A 89 -14.06 13.22 -7.58
C TRP A 89 -13.03 13.17 -6.45
N VAL A 90 -13.40 13.55 -5.23
CA VAL A 90 -12.50 13.51 -4.07
C VAL A 90 -12.05 12.08 -3.75
N HIS A 91 -12.98 11.11 -3.79
CA HIS A 91 -12.61 9.70 -3.60
C HIS A 91 -11.73 9.17 -4.72
N SER A 92 -11.95 9.61 -5.96
CA SER A 92 -11.08 9.25 -7.08
C SER A 92 -9.67 9.82 -6.91
N LEU A 93 -9.57 11.11 -6.58
CA LEU A 93 -8.31 11.80 -6.30
C LEU A 93 -7.52 11.10 -5.19
N LEU A 94 -8.18 10.76 -4.07
CA LEU A 94 -7.53 10.07 -2.93
C LEU A 94 -6.95 8.70 -3.29
N ARG A 95 -7.51 8.02 -4.30
CA ARG A 95 -6.97 6.75 -4.82
C ARG A 95 -5.76 6.99 -5.71
N ILE A 96 -5.82 7.99 -6.59
CA ILE A 96 -4.68 8.38 -7.43
C ILE A 96 -3.51 8.81 -6.54
N CYS A 97 -3.77 9.63 -5.51
CA CYS A 97 -2.78 10.00 -4.50
C CYS A 97 -2.16 8.78 -3.79
N ALA A 98 -2.92 7.70 -3.59
CA ALA A 98 -2.39 6.50 -2.95
C ALA A 98 -1.38 5.79 -3.88
N ILE A 99 -1.68 5.73 -5.17
CA ILE A 99 -0.76 5.20 -6.19
C ILE A 99 0.49 6.08 -6.29
N ILE A 100 0.32 7.41 -6.34
CA ILE A 100 1.44 8.36 -6.34
C ILE A 100 2.31 8.19 -5.09
N SER A 101 1.70 7.96 -3.91
CA SER A 101 2.45 7.71 -2.68
C SER A 101 3.28 6.43 -2.75
N VAL A 102 2.81 5.38 -3.42
CA VAL A 102 3.57 4.14 -3.60
C VAL A 102 4.73 4.38 -4.56
N ILE A 103 4.48 5.08 -5.66
CA ILE A 103 5.54 5.44 -6.62
C ILE A 103 6.62 6.29 -5.94
N SER A 104 6.23 7.28 -5.12
CA SER A 104 7.17 8.13 -4.38
C SER A 104 8.09 7.32 -3.46
N VAL A 105 7.55 6.37 -2.68
CA VAL A 105 8.37 5.52 -1.80
C VAL A 105 9.25 4.54 -2.57
N CYS A 106 8.78 4.00 -3.71
CA CYS A 106 9.60 3.14 -4.57
C CYS A 106 10.79 3.87 -5.19
N MET A 107 10.66 5.17 -5.46
CA MET A 107 11.74 6.02 -5.96
C MET A 107 12.67 6.52 -4.85
N ASN A 108 12.28 6.38 -3.58
CA ASN A 108 13.04 6.87 -2.42
C ASN A 108 14.07 5.83 -1.97
N THR A 109 15.16 5.70 -2.75
CA THR A 109 16.32 4.88 -2.38
C THR A 109 17.62 5.68 -2.54
N PRO A 110 18.63 5.45 -1.68
CA PRO A 110 19.88 6.21 -1.74
C PRO A 110 20.60 6.04 -3.08
N LYS A 111 20.58 4.83 -3.66
CA LYS A 111 21.16 4.57 -4.99
C LYS A 111 20.41 5.29 -6.11
N THR A 112 19.10 5.45 -6.02
CA THR A 112 18.35 6.26 -6.99
C THR A 112 18.74 7.74 -6.89
N PHE A 113 18.97 8.27 -5.69
CA PHE A 113 19.38 9.66 -5.50
C PHE A 113 20.82 9.94 -5.95
N GLU A 114 21.73 8.97 -5.80
CA GLU A 114 23.09 9.05 -6.39
C GLU A 114 23.04 9.21 -7.91
N HIS A 115 22.14 8.47 -8.60
CA HIS A 115 21.99 8.55 -10.05
C HIS A 115 21.17 9.76 -10.51
N TYR A 116 20.13 10.13 -9.77
CA TYR A 116 19.21 11.23 -10.10
C TYR A 116 18.99 12.16 -8.90
N PRO A 117 19.91 13.12 -8.65
CA PRO A 117 19.83 14.07 -7.55
C PRO A 117 18.52 14.90 -7.46
N PRO A 118 17.90 15.39 -8.56
CA PRO A 118 16.67 16.17 -8.44
C PRO A 118 15.49 15.33 -7.88
N LEU A 119 15.55 14.01 -7.99
CA LEU A 119 14.46 13.13 -7.55
C LEU A 119 14.26 13.14 -6.02
N GLN A 120 15.32 13.45 -5.26
CA GLN A 120 15.24 13.60 -3.80
C GLN A 120 14.27 14.72 -3.40
N TYR A 121 14.34 15.86 -4.07
CA TYR A 121 13.45 16.99 -3.82
C TYR A 121 12.03 16.75 -4.37
N VAL A 122 11.92 16.06 -5.52
CA VAL A 122 10.63 15.70 -6.10
C VAL A 122 9.86 14.76 -5.17
N THR A 123 10.49 13.71 -4.66
CA THR A 123 9.87 12.78 -3.71
C THR A 123 9.48 13.50 -2.41
N PHE A 124 10.35 14.37 -1.89
CA PHE A 124 10.03 15.19 -0.72
C PHE A 124 8.81 16.10 -0.94
N ALA A 125 8.72 16.76 -2.09
CA ALA A 125 7.60 17.63 -2.44
C ALA A 125 6.29 16.85 -2.59
N LEU A 126 6.34 15.69 -3.25
CA LEU A 126 5.19 14.78 -3.37
C LEU A 126 4.72 14.29 -2.00
N ASP A 127 5.65 13.88 -1.14
CA ASP A 127 5.37 13.35 0.20
C ASP A 127 4.75 14.42 1.10
N THR A 128 5.23 15.66 0.98
CA THR A 128 4.67 16.82 1.66
C THR A 128 3.23 17.11 1.22
N LEU A 129 2.97 17.12 -0.09
CA LEU A 129 1.62 17.33 -0.64
C LEU A 129 0.65 16.23 -0.19
N LEU A 130 1.08 14.97 -0.27
CA LEU A 130 0.29 13.81 0.13
C LEU A 130 0.02 13.80 1.64
N MET A 131 1.02 14.15 2.45
CA MET A 131 0.87 14.26 3.90
C MET A 131 -0.20 15.28 4.26
N PHE A 132 -0.18 16.48 3.68
CA PHE A 132 -1.19 17.49 3.96
C PHE A 132 -2.59 17.04 3.53
N LEU A 133 -2.71 16.46 2.34
CA LEU A 133 -3.97 16.00 1.79
C LEU A 133 -4.60 14.88 2.66
N TYR A 134 -3.82 13.89 3.09
CA TYR A 134 -4.32 12.83 3.95
C TYR A 134 -4.56 13.28 5.40
N THR A 135 -3.74 14.20 5.91
CA THR A 135 -3.96 14.79 7.24
C THR A 135 -5.25 15.60 7.27
N ALA A 136 -5.51 16.43 6.26
CA ALA A 136 -6.76 17.19 6.15
C ALA A 136 -7.98 16.26 6.08
N GLU A 137 -7.87 15.17 5.31
CA GLU A 137 -8.93 14.16 5.18
C GLU A 137 -9.19 13.42 6.51
N MET A 138 -8.14 13.07 7.25
CA MET A 138 -8.23 12.47 8.58
C MET A 138 -8.91 13.42 9.58
N ILE A 139 -8.45 14.67 9.67
CA ILE A 139 -8.99 15.69 10.58
C ILE A 139 -10.47 15.93 10.29
N ALA A 140 -10.84 16.08 9.02
CA ALA A 140 -12.24 16.24 8.63
C ALA A 140 -13.10 15.03 9.05
N LYS A 141 -12.64 13.81 8.82
CA LYS A 141 -13.32 12.58 9.27
C LYS A 141 -13.49 12.55 10.80
N MET A 142 -12.48 12.98 11.55
CA MET A 142 -12.52 13.03 13.01
C MET A 142 -13.51 14.07 13.53
N HIS A 143 -13.54 15.26 12.93
CA HIS A 143 -14.49 16.32 13.31
C HIS A 143 -15.95 15.94 13.04
N ILE A 144 -16.23 15.29 11.91
CA ILE A 144 -17.60 14.91 11.53
C ILE A 144 -18.12 13.77 12.42
N ARG A 145 -17.29 12.77 12.72
CA ARG A 145 -17.71 11.55 13.43
C ARG A 145 -17.55 11.63 14.96
N GLY A 146 -16.69 12.54 15.44
CA GLY A 146 -16.23 12.55 16.83
C GLY A 146 -15.20 11.45 17.12
N ILE A 147 -14.21 11.77 17.96
CA ILE A 147 -13.10 10.85 18.30
C ILE A 147 -13.59 9.73 19.21
N VAL A 148 -14.27 10.09 20.30
CA VAL A 148 -14.88 9.17 21.27
C VAL A 148 -16.27 9.69 21.60
N LYS A 149 -17.33 8.98 21.20
CA LYS A 149 -18.65 9.19 21.83
C LYS A 149 -18.53 8.71 23.28
N SER A 150 -18.50 9.65 24.24
CA SER A 150 -18.81 9.35 25.63
C SER A 150 -20.22 8.78 25.69
N LYS A 151 -20.43 7.75 26.51
CA LYS A 151 -21.65 6.93 26.49
C LYS A 151 -22.85 7.58 27.20
N GLU A 152 -22.77 8.82 27.66
CA GLU A 152 -23.84 9.47 28.42
C GLU A 152 -24.00 10.96 28.09
N ILE A 153 -25.16 11.49 28.44
CA ILE A 153 -25.77 12.80 28.16
C ILE A 153 -26.64 12.79 26.88
N LYS A 154 -27.87 12.30 27.06
CA LYS A 154 -28.96 12.35 26.07
C LYS A 154 -29.94 13.51 26.28
N GLU A 155 -29.72 14.43 27.23
CA GLU A 155 -30.77 15.40 27.60
C GLU A 155 -30.45 16.90 27.45
N ILE A 156 -29.26 17.29 26.98
CA ILE A 156 -28.94 18.73 26.83
C ILE A 156 -28.39 18.98 25.42
N LYS A 157 -29.24 18.91 24.39
CA LYS A 157 -28.83 19.27 23.03
C LYS A 157 -29.96 19.92 22.22
N THR A 158 -30.68 20.85 22.85
CA THR A 158 -31.68 21.67 22.15
C THR A 158 -31.39 23.17 22.16
N ASP A 159 -30.32 23.66 22.80
CA ASP A 159 -30.12 25.12 22.96
C ASP A 159 -28.78 25.72 22.47
N TYR A 160 -27.88 24.93 21.86
CA TYR A 160 -26.53 25.39 21.49
C TYR A 160 -26.28 25.48 19.98
N HIS A 161 -27.32 25.75 19.17
CA HIS A 161 -27.24 25.68 17.70
C HIS A 161 -26.88 27.02 17.00
N GLU A 162 -26.80 28.17 17.68
CA GLU A 162 -26.68 29.46 16.96
C GLU A 162 -25.32 30.17 16.99
N GLU A 163 -24.43 29.98 17.98
CA GLU A 163 -23.25 30.87 18.09
C GLU A 163 -21.92 30.33 17.50
N LYS A 164 -21.79 29.04 17.19
CA LYS A 164 -20.53 28.51 16.61
C LYS A 164 -20.43 28.63 15.09
N LYS A 165 -21.12 29.59 14.48
CA LYS A 165 -21.01 29.87 13.03
C LYS A 165 -19.82 30.77 12.67
N PHE A 166 -19.23 31.51 13.62
CA PHE A 166 -18.31 32.60 13.28
C PHE A 166 -16.81 32.29 13.47
N GLU A 167 -16.40 31.47 14.44
CA GLU A 167 -14.96 31.14 14.63
C GLU A 167 -14.41 30.05 13.70
N VAL A 168 -15.29 29.32 13.00
CA VAL A 168 -14.88 28.27 12.04
C VAL A 168 -14.58 28.86 10.65
N ALA A 169 -14.80 30.17 10.45
CA ALA A 169 -14.60 30.84 9.17
C ALA A 169 -13.11 31.05 8.80
N CYS A 170 -12.19 31.04 9.76
CA CYS A 170 -10.78 31.40 9.50
C CYS A 170 -9.90 30.22 9.03
N SER A 171 -10.29 28.98 9.29
CA SER A 171 -9.65 27.77 8.74
C SER A 171 -10.31 27.27 7.44
N MET A 172 -11.23 28.07 6.89
CA MET A 172 -12.15 27.75 5.81
C MET A 172 -11.66 28.19 4.42
N LEU A 173 -10.36 28.06 4.13
CA LEU A 173 -9.83 28.41 2.80
C LEU A 173 -9.16 27.28 2.01
N LEU A 174 -9.08 26.05 2.53
CA LEU A 174 -8.52 24.93 1.75
C LEU A 174 -9.40 23.69 1.60
N VAL A 175 -10.51 23.54 2.34
CA VAL A 175 -11.47 22.46 2.04
C VAL A 175 -12.92 22.90 2.25
N GLY A 176 -13.43 23.66 1.28
CA GLY A 176 -14.87 23.82 1.12
C GLY A 176 -15.49 22.54 0.55
N SER A 177 -15.83 21.56 1.41
CA SER A 177 -16.94 20.60 1.22
C SER A 177 -16.83 19.41 2.18
N TYR A 178 -17.21 19.62 3.44
CA TYR A 178 -17.77 18.56 4.28
C TYR A 178 -19.11 19.01 4.88
N ALA A 179 -20.04 19.43 4.01
CA ALA A 179 -21.44 19.45 4.40
C ALA A 179 -21.93 17.99 4.44
N CYS A 180 -21.62 17.29 5.54
CA CYS A 180 -22.40 16.13 5.91
C CYS A 180 -23.74 16.69 6.40
N GLY A 181 -24.83 16.42 5.68
CA GLY A 181 -26.17 16.62 6.21
C GLY A 181 -26.33 15.89 7.56
N PRO A 182 -27.45 16.10 8.29
CA PRO A 182 -27.67 15.48 9.59
C PRO A 182 -27.97 13.97 9.43
N GLY A 183 -26.98 13.20 8.96
CA GLY A 183 -26.95 11.75 8.97
C GLY A 183 -26.20 11.30 10.21
N LYS A 184 -26.95 10.81 11.21
CA LYS A 184 -26.42 10.17 12.41
C LYS A 184 -25.48 9.01 12.02
N GLY A 185 -24.17 9.27 11.98
CA GLY A 185 -23.15 8.24 12.01
C GLY A 185 -23.02 7.73 13.44
N ASP A 186 -23.46 6.50 13.72
CA ASP A 186 -23.50 5.96 15.08
C ASP A 186 -22.14 5.44 15.60
N SER A 187 -21.07 5.47 14.79
CA SER A 187 -19.74 5.00 15.18
C SER A 187 -18.68 6.10 15.24
N SER A 188 -18.02 6.24 16.40
CA SER A 188 -16.83 7.07 16.60
C SER A 188 -15.69 6.67 15.66
N TYR A 189 -14.76 7.58 15.36
CA TYR A 189 -13.62 7.33 14.45
C TYR A 189 -12.81 6.07 14.84
N VAL A 190 -12.52 5.91 16.12
CA VAL A 190 -11.71 4.78 16.65
C VAL A 190 -12.42 3.42 16.54
N LYS A 191 -13.75 3.39 16.35
CA LYS A 191 -14.52 2.14 16.26
C LYS A 191 -14.44 1.51 14.86
N ASP A 192 -14.16 2.29 13.82
CA ASP A 192 -14.00 1.79 12.44
C ASP A 192 -12.55 1.38 12.20
N ARG A 193 -12.30 0.07 12.00
CA ARG A 193 -10.95 -0.48 11.76
C ARG A 193 -10.28 0.14 10.53
N TRP A 194 -11.06 0.54 9.54
CA TRP A 194 -10.52 1.20 8.35
C TRP A 194 -10.09 2.63 8.62
N CYS A 195 -10.77 3.34 9.52
CA CYS A 195 -10.35 4.68 9.93
C CYS A 195 -9.08 4.61 10.78
N VAL A 196 -8.95 3.63 11.65
CA VAL A 196 -7.71 3.39 12.41
C VAL A 196 -6.54 3.09 11.47
N PHE A 197 -6.75 2.28 10.43
CA PHE A 197 -5.75 2.04 9.39
C PHE A 197 -5.36 3.34 8.66
N ASP A 198 -6.34 4.13 8.17
CA ASP A 198 -6.06 5.40 7.51
C ASP A 198 -5.22 6.35 8.41
N GLY A 199 -5.52 6.40 9.72
CA GLY A 199 -4.76 7.20 10.69
C GLY A 199 -3.34 6.70 10.93
N PHE A 200 -3.15 5.37 11.04
CA PHE A 200 -1.81 4.78 11.14
C PHE A 200 -0.96 5.09 9.90
N MET A 201 -1.55 5.04 8.71
CA MET A 201 -0.85 5.38 7.47
C MET A 201 -0.43 6.85 7.41
N VAL A 202 -1.27 7.78 7.88
CA VAL A 202 -0.92 9.21 8.01
C VAL A 202 0.25 9.39 8.98
N PHE A 203 0.24 8.68 10.10
CA PHE A 203 1.36 8.70 11.04
C PHE A 203 2.68 8.21 10.41
N CYS A 204 2.65 7.11 9.66
CA CYS A 204 3.84 6.63 8.92
C CYS A 204 4.32 7.64 7.86
N LEU A 205 3.42 8.36 7.20
CA LEU A 205 3.78 9.43 6.26
C LEU A 205 4.49 10.59 6.95
N TRP A 206 4.01 11.01 8.12
CA TRP A 206 4.68 12.04 8.93
C TRP A 206 6.09 11.61 9.36
N VAL A 207 6.23 10.39 9.89
CA VAL A 207 7.54 9.85 10.28
C VAL A 207 8.49 9.76 9.08
N SER A 208 8.01 9.31 7.92
CA SER A 208 8.80 9.24 6.68
C SER A 208 9.27 10.62 6.22
N LEU A 209 8.40 11.64 6.29
CA LEU A 209 8.74 13.01 5.87
C LEU A 209 9.76 13.63 6.80
N VAL A 210 9.58 13.51 8.12
CA VAL A 210 10.52 14.00 9.12
C VAL A 210 11.90 13.35 8.93
N LEU A 211 11.95 12.04 8.67
CA LEU A 211 13.20 11.36 8.35
C LEU A 211 13.85 11.92 7.08
N GLN A 212 13.07 12.15 6.02
CA GLN A 212 13.59 12.73 4.78
C GLN A 212 14.13 14.16 4.97
N VAL A 213 13.54 14.95 5.88
CA VAL A 213 14.09 16.27 6.26
C VAL A 213 15.48 16.12 6.90
N PHE A 214 15.66 15.16 7.81
CA PHE A 214 16.96 14.92 8.44
C PHE A 214 18.01 14.38 7.47
N GLU A 215 17.61 13.60 6.46
CA GLU A 215 18.48 13.14 5.37
C GLU A 215 18.90 14.29 4.43
N ILE A 216 17.99 15.23 4.15
CA ILE A 216 18.32 16.44 3.35
C ILE A 216 19.24 17.39 4.13
N ALA A 217 19.08 17.45 5.45
CA ALA A 217 19.92 18.28 6.33
C ALA A 217 21.30 17.67 6.62
N GLU A 218 21.66 16.53 6.01
CA GLU A 218 22.91 15.79 6.21
C GLU A 218 23.19 15.39 7.68
N ILE A 219 22.16 15.38 8.53
CA ILE A 219 22.27 14.94 9.94
C ILE A 219 22.28 13.41 10.03
N VAL A 220 21.60 12.75 9.09
CA VAL A 220 21.45 11.29 9.02
C VAL A 220 21.95 10.79 7.68
N ASP A 221 22.86 9.81 7.71
CA ASP A 221 23.34 9.16 6.49
C ASP A 221 22.21 8.44 5.74
N GLN A 222 22.13 8.66 4.43
CA GLN A 222 21.10 8.05 3.58
C GLN A 222 21.19 6.52 3.49
N MET A 223 22.36 5.94 3.77
CA MET A 223 22.59 4.49 3.82
C MET A 223 22.25 3.87 5.18
N SER A 224 21.76 4.66 6.13
CA SER A 224 21.44 4.17 7.47
C SER A 224 20.18 3.30 7.50
N PRO A 225 20.05 2.41 8.51
CA PRO A 225 18.85 1.58 8.68
C PRO A 225 17.56 2.36 8.96
N TRP A 226 17.63 3.67 9.24
CA TRP A 226 16.45 4.49 9.54
C TRP A 226 15.42 4.50 8.39
N GLY A 227 15.86 4.26 7.15
CA GLY A 227 14.98 4.06 5.99
C GLY A 227 13.95 2.92 6.18
N MET A 228 14.18 1.97 7.09
CA MET A 228 13.21 0.91 7.43
C MET A 228 11.90 1.44 8.01
N LEU A 229 11.87 2.65 8.58
CA LEU A 229 10.62 3.29 9.04
C LEU A 229 9.62 3.54 7.90
N ARG A 230 10.07 3.48 6.64
CA ARG A 230 9.24 3.62 5.43
C ARG A 230 8.55 2.31 5.02
N ILE A 231 8.90 1.15 5.60
CA ILE A 231 8.37 -0.18 5.24
C ILE A 231 6.83 -0.26 5.26
N PRO A 232 6.09 0.37 6.20
CA PRO A 232 4.63 0.28 6.20
C PRO A 232 3.97 1.09 5.07
N ARG A 233 4.67 2.05 4.47
CA ARG A 233 4.08 3.03 3.53
C ARG A 233 3.48 2.42 2.26
N PRO A 234 4.07 1.40 1.60
CA PRO A 234 3.46 0.71 0.47
C PRO A 234 2.06 0.13 0.76
N LEU A 235 1.72 -0.15 2.03
CA LEU A 235 0.38 -0.61 2.42
C LEU A 235 -0.73 0.41 2.09
N ILE A 236 -0.38 1.67 1.81
CA ILE A 236 -1.34 2.69 1.35
C ILE A 236 -2.05 2.25 0.06
N MET A 237 -1.44 1.36 -0.73
CA MET A 237 -2.02 0.77 -1.92
C MET A 237 -3.35 0.04 -1.64
N ILE A 238 -3.53 -0.51 -0.43
CA ILE A 238 -4.81 -1.12 -0.01
C ILE A 238 -5.97 -0.13 -0.12
N ARG A 239 -5.71 1.18 0.11
CA ARG A 239 -6.71 2.25 -0.03
C ARG A 239 -7.19 2.40 -1.47
N ALA A 240 -6.31 2.26 -2.46
CA ALA A 240 -6.67 2.31 -3.87
C ALA A 240 -7.60 1.15 -4.25
N PHE A 241 -7.31 -0.06 -3.74
CA PHE A 241 -8.08 -1.26 -4.06
C PHE A 241 -9.33 -1.48 -3.19
N ARG A 242 -9.48 -0.76 -2.08
CA ARG A 242 -10.58 -0.92 -1.11
C ARG A 242 -11.98 -0.90 -1.73
N ILE A 243 -12.18 -0.15 -2.81
CA ILE A 243 -13.49 -0.07 -3.47
C ILE A 243 -13.90 -1.40 -4.11
N TYR A 244 -12.93 -2.14 -4.66
CA TYR A 244 -13.18 -3.42 -5.31
C TYR A 244 -13.53 -4.52 -4.28
N PHE A 245 -13.14 -4.35 -3.00
CA PHE A 245 -13.51 -5.26 -1.91
C PHE A 245 -14.93 -5.04 -1.35
N ARG A 246 -15.76 -4.24 -2.02
CA ARG A 246 -17.20 -4.11 -1.76
C ARG A 246 -17.97 -5.17 -2.57
N PHE A 247 -17.86 -6.42 -2.14
CA PHE A 247 -18.68 -7.51 -2.69
C PHE A 247 -20.17 -7.32 -2.34
N GLU A 248 -21.05 -7.73 -3.25
CA GLU A 248 -22.51 -7.71 -3.05
C GLU A 248 -22.98 -8.71 -1.97
N LEU A 249 -22.14 -9.70 -1.65
CA LEU A 249 -22.43 -10.75 -0.68
C LEU A 249 -22.36 -10.25 0.77
N PRO A 250 -23.23 -10.75 1.68
CA PRO A 250 -23.16 -10.40 3.09
C PRO A 250 -21.85 -10.90 3.72
N ARG A 251 -21.25 -10.07 4.59
CA ARG A 251 -19.92 -10.31 5.19
C ARG A 251 -19.81 -11.67 5.90
N THR A 252 -20.89 -12.18 6.48
CA THR A 252 -20.94 -13.49 7.17
C THR A 252 -20.68 -14.66 6.23
N ARG A 253 -21.13 -14.59 4.98
CA ARG A 253 -20.89 -15.64 3.98
C ARG A 253 -19.42 -15.66 3.56
N ILE A 254 -18.82 -14.47 3.37
CA ILE A 254 -17.41 -14.34 3.02
C ILE A 254 -16.53 -14.92 4.14
N THR A 255 -16.81 -14.60 5.40
CA THR A 255 -16.03 -15.15 6.53
C THR A 255 -16.18 -16.65 6.65
N ASN A 256 -17.36 -17.21 6.35
CA ASN A 256 -17.56 -18.66 6.35
C ASN A 256 -16.81 -19.36 5.22
N ILE A 257 -16.78 -18.75 4.02
CA ILE A 257 -16.00 -19.25 2.88
C ILE A 257 -14.51 -19.24 3.21
N LEU A 258 -13.99 -18.10 3.68
CA LEU A 258 -12.58 -17.96 4.07
C LEU A 258 -12.19 -18.90 5.21
N LYS A 259 -13.09 -19.14 6.17
CA LYS A 259 -12.85 -20.10 7.25
C LYS A 259 -12.73 -21.52 6.70
N ARG A 260 -13.65 -21.93 5.81
CA ARG A 260 -13.62 -23.28 5.21
C ARG A 260 -12.38 -23.49 4.34
N SER A 261 -12.03 -22.54 3.48
CA SER A 261 -10.82 -22.63 2.66
C SER A 261 -9.55 -22.57 3.52
N GLY A 262 -9.55 -21.76 4.59
CA GLY A 262 -8.46 -21.70 5.56
C GLY A 262 -8.23 -23.03 6.28
N GLU A 263 -9.29 -23.71 6.72
CA GLU A 263 -9.20 -25.03 7.35
C GLU A 263 -8.65 -26.10 6.39
N GLN A 264 -9.04 -26.06 5.10
CA GLN A 264 -8.51 -26.98 4.08
C GLN A 264 -7.02 -26.71 3.80
N ILE A 265 -6.64 -25.45 3.61
CA ILE A 265 -5.24 -25.07 3.38
C ILE A 265 -4.40 -25.44 4.60
N TRP A 266 -4.88 -25.17 5.82
CA TRP A 266 -4.19 -25.52 7.06
C TRP A 266 -3.89 -27.02 7.15
N SER A 267 -4.88 -27.87 6.81
CA SER A 267 -4.69 -29.32 6.75
C SER A 267 -3.59 -29.73 5.75
N VAL A 268 -3.61 -29.14 4.54
CA VAL A 268 -2.60 -29.40 3.50
C VAL A 268 -1.22 -28.88 3.91
N SER A 269 -1.14 -27.72 4.57
CA SER A 269 0.12 -27.16 5.06
C SER A 269 0.76 -28.02 6.15
N ILE A 270 -0.03 -28.58 7.08
CA ILE A 270 0.50 -29.52 8.08
C ILE A 270 1.00 -30.81 7.41
N PHE A 271 0.25 -31.32 6.43
CA PHE A 271 0.67 -32.50 5.66
C PHE A 271 1.99 -32.24 4.92
N LEU A 272 2.13 -31.08 4.27
CA LEU A 272 3.38 -30.66 3.63
C LEU A 272 4.53 -30.55 4.63
N LEU A 273 4.29 -29.90 5.78
CA LEU A 273 5.30 -29.75 6.84
C LEU A 273 5.77 -31.11 7.37
N PHE A 274 4.86 -32.08 7.51
CA PHE A 274 5.20 -33.45 7.88
C PHE A 274 6.15 -34.09 6.85
N PHE A 275 5.88 -33.96 5.55
CA PHE A 275 6.76 -34.51 4.51
C PHE A 275 8.11 -33.79 4.44
N LEU A 276 8.13 -32.46 4.56
CA LEU A 276 9.37 -31.69 4.59
C LEU A 276 10.23 -32.08 5.82
N LEU A 277 9.62 -32.29 6.98
CA LEU A 277 10.33 -32.76 8.16
C LEU A 277 10.84 -34.20 7.99
N LEU A 278 10.01 -35.10 7.45
CA LEU A 278 10.39 -36.49 7.22
C LEU A 278 11.56 -36.59 6.24
N TYR A 279 11.48 -35.91 5.08
CA TYR A 279 12.58 -35.87 4.12
C TYR A 279 13.78 -35.08 4.65
N GLY A 280 13.56 -34.08 5.49
CA GLY A 280 14.63 -33.38 6.18
C GLY A 280 15.45 -34.31 7.09
N ILE A 281 14.78 -35.12 7.91
CA ILE A 281 15.45 -36.10 8.77
C ILE A 281 16.15 -37.18 7.94
N LEU A 282 15.48 -37.70 6.90
CA LEU A 282 16.09 -38.68 5.99
C LEU A 282 17.34 -38.10 5.31
N GLY A 283 17.28 -36.85 4.88
CA GLY A 283 18.40 -36.16 4.24
C GLY A 283 19.62 -36.07 5.16
N VAL A 284 19.41 -35.65 6.42
CA VAL A 284 20.48 -35.57 7.43
C VAL A 284 21.11 -36.94 7.71
N GLN A 285 20.31 -38.01 7.78
CA GLN A 285 20.82 -39.35 8.08
C GLN A 285 21.49 -40.04 6.88
N MET A 286 21.08 -39.72 5.65
CA MET A 286 21.58 -40.37 4.44
C MET A 286 22.81 -39.69 3.82
N PHE A 287 22.89 -38.36 3.85
CA PHE A 287 23.87 -37.63 3.03
C PHE A 287 24.97 -36.91 3.83
N GLY A 288 24.68 -36.39 5.02
CA GLY A 288 25.67 -35.65 5.82
C GLY A 288 26.17 -34.36 5.16
N THR A 289 27.46 -34.07 5.29
CA THR A 289 28.09 -32.81 4.85
C THR A 289 28.83 -32.98 3.53
N PHE A 290 28.52 -32.13 2.53
CA PHE A 290 29.20 -32.15 1.24
C PHE A 290 30.43 -31.21 1.22
N THR A 291 31.39 -31.48 2.10
CA THR A 291 32.60 -30.65 2.26
C THR A 291 33.84 -31.24 1.58
N TYR A 292 33.72 -32.47 1.06
CA TYR A 292 34.80 -33.19 0.40
C TYR A 292 34.90 -32.86 -1.09
N HIS A 293 36.05 -32.34 -1.52
CA HIS A 293 36.33 -32.01 -2.92
C HIS A 293 37.71 -32.52 -3.37
N CYS A 294 37.84 -32.72 -4.68
CA CYS A 294 39.13 -33.04 -5.28
C CYS A 294 40.01 -31.79 -5.37
N VAL A 295 41.12 -31.81 -4.62
CA VAL A 295 42.13 -30.74 -4.63
C VAL A 295 43.47 -31.27 -5.10
N THR A 296 44.32 -30.39 -5.63
CA THR A 296 45.69 -30.74 -6.05
C THR A 296 46.50 -31.31 -4.87
N ASP A 297 47.43 -32.24 -5.14
CA ASP A 297 48.23 -32.89 -4.10
C ASP A 297 49.07 -31.94 -3.24
N ASP A 298 49.50 -30.81 -3.82
CA ASP A 298 50.35 -29.80 -3.17
C ASP A 298 49.60 -28.89 -2.18
N THR A 299 48.28 -29.06 -2.04
CA THR A 299 47.44 -28.17 -1.21
C THR A 299 47.73 -28.37 0.27
N GLN A 300 47.98 -27.27 0.99
CA GLN A 300 48.23 -27.22 2.43
C GLN A 300 47.01 -26.64 3.18
N PRO A 301 46.78 -27.03 4.45
CA PRO A 301 45.71 -26.44 5.27
C PRO A 301 45.85 -24.92 5.42
N GLY A 302 44.76 -24.17 5.26
CA GLY A 302 44.72 -22.71 5.41
C GLY A 302 45.18 -21.89 4.20
N ASN A 303 45.65 -22.52 3.13
CA ASN A 303 46.09 -21.83 1.91
C ASN A 303 45.45 -22.44 0.65
N VAL A 304 44.13 -22.61 0.68
CA VAL A 304 43.35 -23.09 -0.46
C VAL A 304 42.98 -21.92 -1.35
N THR A 305 43.20 -22.07 -2.65
CA THR A 305 42.80 -21.10 -3.67
C THR A 305 41.96 -21.77 -4.75
N TRP A 306 41.29 -20.97 -5.58
CA TRP A 306 40.51 -21.45 -6.73
C TRP A 306 41.31 -22.35 -7.70
N ASN A 307 42.64 -22.17 -7.77
CA ASN A 307 43.51 -22.96 -8.64
C ASN A 307 43.80 -24.37 -8.10
N ASN A 308 43.49 -24.63 -6.83
CA ASN A 308 43.70 -25.93 -6.21
C ASN A 308 42.53 -26.89 -6.46
N LEU A 309 41.36 -26.37 -6.86
CA LEU A 309 40.16 -27.16 -7.14
C LEU A 309 40.19 -27.71 -8.58
N ALA A 310 39.49 -28.82 -8.80
CA ALA A 310 39.27 -29.36 -10.14
C ALA A 310 38.39 -28.42 -11.00
N ILE A 311 38.46 -28.57 -12.33
CA ILE A 311 37.62 -27.82 -13.27
C ILE A 311 36.77 -28.82 -14.09
N PRO A 312 35.44 -28.85 -13.94
CA PRO A 312 34.66 -28.15 -12.90
C PRO A 312 34.97 -28.71 -11.50
N ASP A 313 34.58 -27.97 -10.47
CA ASP A 313 34.70 -28.44 -9.10
C ASP A 313 33.86 -29.71 -8.89
N THR A 314 34.46 -30.70 -8.22
CA THR A 314 33.87 -32.03 -8.06
C THR A 314 33.98 -32.51 -6.63
N HIS A 315 32.85 -32.96 -6.09
CA HIS A 315 32.80 -33.67 -4.82
C HIS A 315 33.43 -35.06 -4.93
N CYS A 316 34.04 -35.51 -3.84
CA CYS A 316 34.68 -36.81 -3.76
C CYS A 316 34.32 -37.55 -2.47
N SER A 317 34.57 -38.85 -2.47
CA SER A 317 34.49 -39.69 -1.27
C SER A 317 35.89 -40.08 -0.82
N ARG A 318 36.09 -40.20 0.50
CA ARG A 318 37.32 -40.77 1.08
C ARG A 318 37.37 -42.30 0.99
N GLU A 319 36.21 -42.94 0.95
CA GLU A 319 36.10 -44.39 0.92
C GLU A 319 36.27 -44.90 -0.51
N LEU A 320 37.02 -45.99 -0.72
CA LEU A 320 37.43 -46.44 -2.06
C LEU A 320 36.27 -47.03 -2.89
N GLU A 321 35.23 -47.55 -2.25
CA GLU A 321 34.10 -48.24 -2.90
C GLU A 321 32.84 -47.38 -3.06
N GLU A 322 32.80 -46.19 -2.46
CA GLU A 322 31.64 -45.29 -2.47
C GLU A 322 31.97 -43.96 -3.14
N GLY A 323 31.01 -43.36 -3.85
CA GLY A 323 31.14 -42.02 -4.42
C GLY A 323 32.18 -41.89 -5.54
N TYR A 324 32.57 -40.64 -5.83
CA TYR A 324 33.54 -40.31 -6.88
C TYR A 324 34.97 -40.33 -6.34
N GLN A 325 35.87 -40.99 -7.08
CA GLN A 325 37.29 -41.05 -6.77
C GLN A 325 38.07 -40.05 -7.62
N CYS A 326 38.92 -39.26 -6.99
CA CYS A 326 39.71 -38.25 -7.69
C CYS A 326 40.73 -38.91 -8.65
N PRO A 327 40.97 -38.32 -9.83
CA PRO A 327 42.00 -38.78 -10.75
C PRO A 327 43.41 -38.56 -10.19
N PRO A 328 44.45 -39.25 -10.73
CA PRO A 328 45.82 -39.06 -10.28
C PRO A 328 46.30 -37.61 -10.42
N GLY A 329 46.97 -37.09 -9.39
CA GLY A 329 47.34 -35.67 -9.25
C GLY A 329 46.38 -34.86 -8.38
N PHE A 330 45.27 -35.47 -7.96
CA PHE A 330 44.30 -34.89 -7.03
C PHE A 330 44.07 -35.83 -5.83
N LYS A 331 43.87 -35.24 -4.66
CA LYS A 331 43.50 -35.91 -3.41
C LYS A 331 42.15 -35.41 -2.91
N CYS A 332 41.39 -36.29 -2.27
CA CYS A 332 40.12 -35.93 -1.65
C CYS A 332 40.35 -35.32 -0.26
N MET A 333 40.02 -34.05 -0.08
CA MET A 333 40.15 -33.34 1.21
C MET A 333 38.86 -32.63 1.58
N ASP A 334 38.66 -32.45 2.88
CA ASP A 334 37.57 -31.66 3.44
C ASP A 334 37.96 -30.17 3.40
N LEU A 335 37.15 -29.33 2.76
CA LEU A 335 37.41 -27.89 2.65
C LEU A 335 37.20 -27.14 3.97
N GLU A 336 36.36 -27.65 4.87
CA GLU A 336 36.15 -27.06 6.20
C GLU A 336 37.42 -27.23 7.06
N ASP A 337 38.05 -28.40 7.00
CA ASP A 337 39.35 -28.67 7.65
C ASP A 337 40.48 -27.79 7.08
N LEU A 338 40.37 -27.39 5.81
CA LEU A 338 41.33 -26.51 5.16
C LEU A 338 41.11 -25.03 5.48
N GLY A 339 40.12 -24.70 6.31
CA GLY A 339 39.88 -23.36 6.84
C GLY A 339 38.89 -22.52 6.04
N LEU A 340 38.13 -23.11 5.12
CA LEU A 340 37.03 -22.40 4.45
C LEU A 340 35.82 -22.28 5.37
N SER A 341 35.15 -21.14 5.30
CA SER A 341 33.93 -20.89 6.06
C SER A 341 32.69 -21.40 5.33
N ARG A 342 31.63 -21.73 6.08
CA ARG A 342 30.35 -22.16 5.50
C ARG A 342 29.73 -21.12 4.55
N GLN A 343 30.03 -19.83 4.74
CA GLN A 343 29.53 -18.75 3.89
C GLN A 343 30.11 -18.82 2.47
N GLU A 344 31.32 -19.36 2.33
CA GLU A 344 32.00 -19.55 1.05
C GLU A 344 31.59 -20.86 0.38
N LEU A 345 31.34 -21.91 1.17
CA LEU A 345 30.89 -23.23 0.70
C LEU A 345 29.40 -23.24 0.28
N GLY A 346 28.60 -22.35 0.89
CA GLY A 346 27.19 -22.18 0.59
C GLY A 346 26.25 -22.71 1.67
N TYR A 347 24.95 -22.48 1.46
CA TYR A 347 23.91 -22.77 2.46
C TYR A 347 23.19 -24.09 2.22
N SER A 348 23.18 -24.62 1.00
CA SER A 348 22.49 -25.87 0.68
C SER A 348 23.27 -27.07 1.21
N GLY A 349 22.60 -27.98 1.92
CA GLY A 349 23.22 -29.20 2.43
C GLY A 349 22.41 -29.86 3.53
N PHE A 350 22.87 -31.03 3.99
CA PHE A 350 22.18 -31.88 4.97
C PHE A 350 22.86 -31.88 6.35
N ASN A 351 23.65 -30.85 6.66
CA ASN A 351 24.44 -30.77 7.89
C ASN A 351 23.57 -30.73 9.16
N GLU A 352 22.48 -29.97 9.10
CA GLU A 352 21.54 -29.82 10.21
C GLU A 352 20.10 -29.86 9.68
N ILE A 353 19.15 -30.20 10.55
CA ILE A 353 17.74 -30.32 10.17
C ILE A 353 17.16 -29.03 9.59
N GLY A 354 17.62 -27.86 10.06
CA GLY A 354 17.16 -26.56 9.57
C GLY A 354 17.58 -26.29 8.12
N LEU A 355 18.82 -26.67 7.78
CA LEU A 355 19.37 -26.50 6.43
C LEU A 355 18.87 -27.57 5.46
N SER A 356 18.61 -28.78 5.97
CA SER A 356 18.00 -29.85 5.17
C SER A 356 16.52 -29.58 4.86
N TYR A 357 15.83 -28.82 5.71
CA TYR A 357 14.44 -28.41 5.50
C TYR A 357 14.31 -27.22 4.55
N TRP A 358 15.28 -26.30 4.60
CA TRP A 358 15.35 -25.08 3.81
C TRP A 358 15.75 -25.38 2.37
#